data_AF-A0A6J6UBT7-F1
#
_entry.id   AF-A0A6J6UBT7-F1
#
_cell.length_a   1.000
_cell.length_b   1.000
_cell.length_c   1.000
_cell.angle_alpha   90.00
_cell.angle_beta   90.00
_cell.angle_gamma   90.00
#
_symmetry.space_group_name_H-M   'P 1'
#
loop_
_entity.id
_entity.type
_entity.pdbx_description
1 polymer ?
#
loop_
_entity_poly.entity_id
_entity_poly.type
_entity_poly.pdbx_seq_one_letter_code
_entity_poly.pdbx_strand_id
1 'polypeptide(L)'
;MGRLVILDPTAPPAAGDSWVPPRLNGGLQGLTVGLRLDRSWRCYEIVLDAWESLFRRDGAAIQRFVVDARVSGAGEQMRTDLAAWSRLVDCAVIGLGN
;
A
#
# COMPACT_ATOMS: atom_id res chain seq x y z
N MET A 1 2.28 40.05 33.46
CA MET A 1 1.94 38.75 32.85
C MET A 1 2.76 38.60 31.58
N GLY A 2 3.65 37.62 31.52
CA GLY A 2 4.55 37.41 30.38
C GLY A 2 3.86 36.65 29.25
N ARG A 3 4.08 37.07 28.00
CA ARG A 3 3.58 36.40 26.81
C ARG A 3 4.55 35.29 26.40
N LEU A 4 4.06 34.07 26.27
CA LEU A 4 4.83 32.94 25.75
C LEU A 4 4.66 32.89 24.22
N VAL A 5 5.75 32.63 23.49
CA VAL A 5 5.72 32.40 22.05
C VAL A 5 6.00 30.92 21.81
N ILE A 6 5.03 30.21 21.26
CA ILE A 6 5.18 28.81 20.82
C ILE A 6 5.55 28.85 19.35
N LEU A 7 6.71 28.28 19.02
CA LEU A 7 7.13 28.08 17.65
C LEU A 7 6.62 26.72 17.19
N ASP A 8 5.98 26.66 16.03
CA ASP A 8 5.64 25.41 15.36
C ASP A 8 6.82 25.03 14.43
N PRO A 9 7.59 23.98 14.74
CA PRO A 9 8.70 23.53 13.91
C PRO A 9 8.22 22.73 12.68
N THR A 10 6.91 22.53 12.53
CA THR A 10 6.36 21.75 11.42
C THR A 10 6.39 22.59 10.15
N ALA A 11 7.17 22.15 9.17
CA ALA A 11 7.11 22.75 7.83
C ALA A 11 5.68 22.53 7.28
N PRO A 12 5.01 23.58 6.76
CA PRO A 12 3.74 23.38 6.07
C PRO A 12 3.95 22.44 4.89
N PRO A 13 2.95 21.61 4.53
CA PRO A 13 3.03 20.79 3.33
C PRO A 13 3.45 21.66 2.15
N ALA A 14 4.36 21.16 1.31
CA ALA A 14 4.71 21.87 0.10
C ALA A 14 3.42 22.16 -0.70
N ALA A 15 3.28 23.40 -1.18
CA ALA A 15 2.22 23.73 -2.14
C ALA A 15 2.59 23.05 -3.47
N GLY A 16 2.19 21.80 -3.65
CA GLY A 16 2.67 20.99 -4.74
C GLY A 16 1.83 19.74 -4.97
N ASP A 17 1.34 19.67 -6.20
CA ASP A 17 0.67 18.59 -6.92
C ASP A 17 -0.62 18.06 -6.30
N SER A 18 -1.73 18.49 -6.88
CA SER A 18 -3.02 17.83 -6.75
C SER A 18 -2.92 16.42 -7.33
N TRP A 19 -2.37 15.50 -6.56
CA TRP A 19 -2.43 14.09 -6.89
C TRP A 19 -3.91 13.70 -6.96
N VAL A 20 -4.36 13.34 -8.16
CA VAL A 20 -5.71 12.85 -8.36
C VAL A 20 -5.71 11.39 -7.91
N PRO A 21 -6.47 11.03 -6.87
CA PRO A 21 -6.54 9.64 -6.45
C PRO A 21 -7.06 8.78 -7.61
N PRO A 22 -6.47 7.60 -7.84
CA PRO A 22 -7.06 6.65 -8.78
C PRO A 22 -8.48 6.36 -8.33
N ARG A 23 -9.43 6.48 -9.27
CA ARG A 23 -10.83 6.21 -9.02
C ARG A 23 -11.14 4.79 -9.47
N LEU A 24 -11.77 4.03 -8.59
CA LEU A 24 -12.48 2.83 -8.98
C LEU A 24 -13.85 3.24 -9.53
N ASN A 25 -14.24 2.65 -10.66
CA ASN A 25 -15.56 2.86 -11.22
C ASN A 25 -16.57 2.02 -10.41
N GLY A 26 -17.05 2.57 -9.30
CA GLY A 26 -18.00 1.92 -8.40
C GLY A 26 -17.38 1.39 -7.11
N GLY A 27 -18.02 0.38 -6.52
CA GLY A 27 -17.57 -0.29 -5.30
C GLY A 27 -16.54 -1.39 -5.55
N LEU A 28 -16.24 -2.16 -4.51
CA LEU A 28 -15.22 -3.23 -4.55
C LEU A 28 -15.77 -4.59 -5.00
N GLN A 29 -17.09 -4.71 -5.18
CA GLN A 29 -17.73 -5.97 -5.46
C GLN A 29 -17.27 -6.56 -6.79
N GLY A 30 -16.73 -7.78 -6.74
CA GLY A 30 -16.21 -8.50 -7.90
C GLY A 30 -14.81 -8.08 -8.35
N LEU A 31 -14.20 -7.07 -7.71
CA LEU A 31 -12.81 -6.67 -8.00
C LEU A 31 -11.81 -7.56 -7.27
N THR A 32 -10.62 -7.68 -7.83
CA THR A 32 -9.44 -8.28 -7.19
C THR A 32 -8.54 -7.17 -6.67
N VAL A 33 -8.42 -7.08 -5.34
CA VAL A 33 -7.54 -6.12 -4.65
C VAL A 33 -6.21 -6.79 -4.33
N GLY A 34 -5.13 -6.18 -4.78
CA GLY A 34 -3.77 -6.55 -4.45
C GLY A 34 -3.32 -5.98 -3.12
N LEU A 35 -2.68 -6.80 -2.28
CA LEU A 35 -1.97 -6.35 -1.08
C LEU A 35 -0.49 -6.71 -1.19
N ARG A 36 0.38 -5.71 -1.38
CA ARG A 36 1.83 -5.94 -1.47
C ARG A 36 2.55 -5.37 -0.26
N LEU A 37 3.44 -6.16 0.34
CA LEU A 37 4.31 -5.73 1.44
C LEU A 37 5.69 -6.36 1.38
N ASP A 38 6.58 -5.86 2.23
CA ASP A 38 7.85 -6.51 2.53
C ASP A 38 7.81 -7.29 3.84
N ARG A 39 8.36 -8.50 3.80
CA ARG A 39 8.43 -9.42 4.95
C ARG A 39 9.19 -8.84 6.15
N SER A 40 10.09 -7.89 5.92
CA SER A 40 10.84 -7.21 6.98
C SER A 40 9.93 -6.51 8.00
N TRP A 41 8.69 -6.20 7.65
CA TRP A 41 7.74 -5.48 8.47
C TRP A 41 6.62 -6.40 9.00
N ARG A 42 6.97 -7.35 9.88
CA ARG A 42 6.00 -8.33 10.41
C ARG A 42 4.78 -7.71 11.10
N CYS A 43 4.92 -6.52 11.68
CA CYS A 43 3.79 -5.79 12.27
C CYS A 43 2.68 -5.47 11.23
N TYR A 44 3.03 -5.40 9.94
CA TYR A 44 2.05 -5.21 8.87
C TYR A 44 1.21 -6.44 8.58
N GLU A 45 1.60 -7.66 9.00
CA GLU A 45 0.78 -8.86 8.78
C GLU A 45 -0.61 -8.70 9.42
N ILE A 46 -0.67 -8.12 10.62
CA ILE A 46 -1.93 -7.82 11.33
C ILE A 46 -2.76 -6.79 10.55
N VAL A 47 -2.11 -5.79 9.96
CA VAL A 47 -2.77 -4.75 9.15
C VAL A 47 -3.37 -5.37 7.89
N LEU A 48 -2.66 -6.29 7.25
CA LEU A 48 -3.17 -7.01 6.08
C LEU A 48 -4.39 -7.85 6.40
N ASP A 49 -4.38 -8.56 7.52
CA ASP A 49 -5.52 -9.38 7.93
C ASP A 49 -6.76 -8.51 8.17
N ALA A 50 -6.59 -7.34 8.79
CA ALA A 50 -7.67 -6.37 8.95
C ALA A 50 -8.20 -5.86 7.61
N TRP A 51 -7.31 -5.44 6.71
CA TRP A 51 -7.70 -4.95 5.39
C TRP A 51 -8.35 -6.03 4.53
N GLU A 52 -7.81 -7.24 4.52
CA GLU A 52 -8.37 -8.39 3.81
C GLU A 52 -9.79 -8.71 4.28
N SER A 53 -10.04 -8.66 5.58
CA SER A 53 -11.39 -8.82 6.13
C SER A 53 -12.36 -7.76 5.62
N LEU A 54 -11.92 -6.49 5.62
CA LEU A 54 -12.73 -5.36 5.15
C LEU A 54 -13.00 -5.43 3.63
N PHE A 55 -11.98 -5.71 2.82
CA PHE A 55 -12.15 -5.83 1.37
C PHE A 55 -13.06 -6.99 0.98
N ARG A 56 -12.92 -8.15 1.66
CA ARG A 56 -13.82 -9.30 1.44
C ARG A 56 -15.25 -9.01 1.86
N ARG A 57 -15.45 -8.32 2.99
CA ARG A 57 -16.78 -7.86 3.43
C ARG A 57 -17.45 -7.03 2.35
N ASP A 58 -16.68 -6.22 1.63
CA ASP A 58 -17.15 -5.35 0.56
C ASP A 58 -17.19 -6.05 -0.83
N GLY A 59 -17.00 -7.37 -0.86
CA GLY A 59 -17.19 -8.23 -2.04
C GLY A 59 -15.97 -8.38 -2.95
N ALA A 60 -14.78 -8.00 -2.49
CA ALA A 60 -13.55 -8.15 -3.27
C ALA A 60 -12.88 -9.52 -3.08
N ALA A 61 -12.16 -9.97 -4.11
CA ALA A 61 -11.14 -10.99 -4.00
C ALA A 61 -9.80 -10.35 -3.59
N ILE A 62 -8.91 -11.13 -2.95
CA ILE A 62 -7.63 -10.63 -2.44
C ILE A 62 -6.46 -11.42 -2.99
N GLN A 63 -5.43 -10.71 -3.45
CA GLN A 63 -4.15 -11.26 -3.91
C GLN A 63 -3.00 -10.67 -3.11
N ARG A 64 -2.35 -11.46 -2.26
CA ARG A 64 -1.17 -11.03 -1.48
C ARG A 64 0.11 -11.20 -2.28
N PHE A 65 1.03 -10.25 -2.14
CA PHE A 65 2.41 -10.36 -2.63
C PHE A 65 3.39 -9.94 -1.54
N VAL A 66 4.06 -10.91 -0.92
CA VAL A 66 5.02 -10.67 0.16
C VAL A 66 6.43 -10.75 -0.41
N VAL A 67 7.16 -9.65 -0.38
CA VAL A 67 8.54 -9.57 -0.88
C VAL A 67 9.50 -10.03 0.21
N ASP A 68 10.40 -10.95 -0.14
CA ASP A 68 11.40 -11.52 0.76
C ASP A 68 12.85 -11.22 0.29
N ALA A 69 13.11 -11.30 -1.02
CA ALA A 69 14.42 -11.04 -1.61
C ALA A 69 14.39 -9.85 -2.57
N ARG A 70 15.37 -8.94 -2.46
CA ARG A 70 15.47 -7.71 -3.28
C ARG A 70 16.71 -7.64 -4.17
N VAL A 71 17.66 -8.57 -4.04
CA VAL A 71 18.98 -8.51 -4.69
C VAL A 71 19.33 -9.81 -5.41
N SER A 72 20.34 -9.77 -6.29
CA SER A 72 20.83 -10.91 -7.09
C SER A 72 19.77 -11.49 -8.05
N GLY A 73 19.96 -12.72 -8.52
CA GLY A 73 18.98 -13.44 -9.35
C GLY A 73 17.60 -13.58 -8.68
N ALA A 74 17.55 -13.68 -7.34
CA ALA A 74 16.28 -13.67 -6.60
C ALA A 74 15.54 -12.32 -6.74
N GLY A 75 16.26 -11.21 -6.85
CA GLY A 75 15.68 -9.89 -7.10
C GLY A 75 15.12 -9.72 -8.52
N GLU A 76 15.76 -10.31 -9.53
CA GLU A 76 15.23 -10.33 -10.91
C GLU A 76 13.96 -11.17 -11.02
N GLN A 77 13.95 -12.35 -10.38
CA GLN A 77 12.76 -13.19 -10.32
C GLN A 77 11.61 -12.46 -9.61
N MET A 78 11.90 -11.82 -8.48
CA MET A 78 10.91 -11.03 -7.74
C MET A 78 10.31 -9.89 -8.58
N ARG A 79 11.11 -9.22 -9.42
CA ARG A 79 10.59 -8.20 -10.35
C ARG A 79 9.66 -8.81 -11.39
N THR A 80 10.01 -9.97 -11.91
CA THR A 80 9.18 -10.71 -12.86
C THR A 80 7.86 -11.14 -12.23
N ASP A 81 7.92 -11.66 -11.00
CA ASP A 81 6.74 -12.09 -10.24
C ASP A 81 5.85 -10.89 -9.88
N LEU A 82 6.44 -9.75 -9.51
CA LEU A 82 5.71 -8.51 -9.24
C LEU A 82 5.00 -8.00 -10.50
N ALA A 83 5.68 -8.04 -11.65
CA ALA A 83 5.07 -7.67 -12.93
C ALA A 83 3.92 -8.62 -13.29
N ALA A 84 4.07 -9.92 -13.07
CA ALA A 84 3.01 -10.90 -13.27
C ALA A 84 1.82 -10.64 -12.33
N TRP A 85 2.09 -10.46 -11.03
CA TRP A 85 1.08 -10.16 -10.02
C TRP A 85 0.30 -8.88 -10.31
N SER A 86 0.95 -7.83 -10.79
CA SER A 86 0.29 -6.56 -11.11
C SER A 86 -0.80 -6.68 -12.18
N ARG A 87 -0.73 -7.72 -13.04
CA ARG A 87 -1.74 -7.99 -14.07
C ARG A 87 -2.93 -8.79 -13.56
N LEU A 88 -2.87 -9.27 -12.32
CA LEU A 88 -3.91 -10.08 -11.68
C LEU A 88 -4.85 -9.26 -10.79
N VAL A 89 -4.59 -7.97 -10.63
CA VAL A 89 -5.29 -7.11 -9.67
C VAL A 89 -5.86 -5.89 -10.36
N ASP A 90 -7.06 -5.46 -9.97
CA ASP A 90 -7.72 -4.26 -10.49
C ASP A 90 -7.18 -2.99 -9.82
N CYS A 91 -6.78 -3.12 -8.56
CA CYS A 91 -6.08 -2.08 -7.80
C CYS A 91 -5.24 -2.72 -6.69
N ALA A 92 -4.32 -1.96 -6.10
CA ALA A 92 -3.49 -2.47 -5.02
C ALA A 92 -3.17 -1.45 -3.95
N VAL A 93 -3.07 -1.94 -2.71
CA VAL A 93 -2.43 -1.23 -1.61
C VAL A 93 -0.98 -1.70 -1.53
N ILE A 94 -0.05 -0.75 -1.66
CA ILE A 94 1.38 -1.01 -1.62
C ILE A 94 1.92 -0.51 -0.28
N GLY A 95 2.26 -1.44 0.61
CA GLY A 95 3.04 -1.14 1.79
C GLY A 95 4.46 -0.77 1.38
N LEU A 96 4.78 0.52 1.48
CA LEU A 96 6.14 1.03 1.30
C LEU A 96 6.93 0.75 2.57
N GLY A 97 7.74 -0.31 2.55
CA GLY A 97 8.93 -0.34 3.40
C GLY A 97 9.95 0.58 2.75
N ASN A 98 10.06 1.82 3.24
CA ASN A 98 11.11 2.78 2.88
C ASN A 98 12.50 2.12 2.86
#